data_AF-A0A925E8Q0-F1
#
_entry.id   AF-A0A925E8Q0-F1
#
_cell.length_a   1.000
_cell.length_b   1.000
_cell.length_c   1.000
_cell.angle_alpha   90.00
_cell.angle_beta   90.00
_cell.angle_gamma   90.00
#
_symmetry.space_group_name_H-M   'P 1'
#
loop_
_entity.id
_entity.type
_entity.pdbx_description
1 polymer ?
#
loop_
_entity_poly.entity_id
_entity_poly.type
_entity_poly.pdbx_seq_one_letter_code
_entity_poly.pdbx_strand_id
1 'polypeptide(L)'
;MAEIGADKIKLLHAEAAALFHQKHADEEIVSYIISKGYERHYAETVLDNVKEDTADKKSFWKTLFYGIGFLLAGLFVTSASRYFALSAGAMFYVFFWGLVVAGTSIIVRAFIIFRK
;
A
#
# COMPACT_ATOMS: atom_id res chain seq x y z
N MET A 1 19.81 31.77 11.89
CA MET A 1 19.28 30.39 11.82
C MET A 1 19.01 30.12 10.35
N ALA A 2 19.91 29.38 9.70
CA ALA A 2 19.78 29.10 8.27
C ALA A 2 18.53 28.24 8.04
N GLU A 3 17.69 28.62 7.08
CA GLU A 3 16.64 27.74 6.57
C GLU A 3 17.30 26.43 6.15
N ILE A 4 17.13 25.38 6.96
CA ILE A 4 17.36 24.02 6.50
C ILE A 4 16.25 23.79 5.49
N GLY A 5 16.52 24.16 4.24
CA GLY A 5 15.52 24.18 3.18
C GLY A 5 14.82 22.84 3.10
N ALA A 6 13.49 22.86 2.99
CA ALA A 6 12.65 21.68 2.94
C ALA A 6 13.15 20.61 1.93
N ASP A 7 13.87 21.04 0.91
CA ASP A 7 14.50 20.18 -0.09
C ASP A 7 15.62 19.29 0.47
N LYS A 8 16.43 19.79 1.42
CA LYS A 8 17.45 18.96 2.09
C LYS A 8 16.81 17.88 2.95
N ILE A 9 15.70 18.20 3.61
CA ILE A 9 14.94 17.23 4.41
C ILE A 9 14.34 16.17 3.50
N LYS A 10 13.66 16.55 2.42
CA LYS A 10 13.12 15.61 1.43
C LYS A 10 14.20 14.69 0.86
N LEU A 11 15.37 15.23 0.55
CA LEU A 11 16.49 14.47 0.01
C LEU A 11 17.03 13.47 1.05
N LEU A 12 17.12 13.86 2.32
CA LEU A 12 17.48 12.95 3.41
C LEU A 12 16.49 11.79 3.56
N HIS A 13 15.18 12.08 3.52
CA HIS A 13 14.14 11.04 3.57
C HIS A 13 14.24 10.09 2.36
N ALA A 14 14.52 10.63 1.16
CA ALA A 14 14.69 9.81 -0.05
C ALA A 14 15.92 8.90 0.03
N GLU A 15 17.05 9.38 0.56
CA GLU A 15 18.25 8.60 0.76
C GLU A 15 18.07 7.51 1.84
N ALA A 16 17.43 7.87 2.96
CA ALA A 16 17.09 6.91 4.02
C ALA A 16 16.16 5.80 3.48
N ALA A 17 15.17 6.16 2.66
CA ALA A 17 14.31 5.21 1.96
C ALA A 17 15.11 4.32 0.99
N ALA A 18 16.05 4.88 0.24
CA ALA A 18 16.89 4.11 -0.67
C ALA A 18 17.76 3.08 0.07
N LEU A 19 18.37 3.47 1.20
CA LEU A 19 19.18 2.56 2.03
C LEU A 19 18.32 1.48 2.69
N PHE A 20 17.12 1.84 3.16
CA PHE A 20 16.16 0.88 3.69
C PHE A 20 15.71 -0.15 2.64
N HIS A 21 15.44 0.29 1.41
CA HIS A 21 15.11 -0.61 0.30
C HIS A 21 16.27 -1.52 -0.12
N GLN A 22 17.52 -1.10 0.09
CA GLN A 22 18.72 -1.90 -0.12
C GLN A 22 18.98 -2.92 1.01
N LYS A 23 18.09 -3.00 2.02
CA LYS A 23 18.18 -3.91 3.18
C LYS A 23 19.42 -3.70 4.05
N HIS A 24 19.90 -2.46 4.15
CA HIS A 24 20.90 -2.10 5.16
C HIS A 24 20.34 -2.29 6.57
N ALA A 25 21.22 -2.57 7.53
CA ALA A 25 20.82 -2.65 8.93
C ALA A 25 20.36 -1.27 9.43
N ASP A 26 19.39 -1.25 10.36
CA ASP A 26 18.84 -0.01 10.91
C ASP A 26 19.94 0.89 11.50
N GLU A 27 20.88 0.31 12.25
CA GLU A 27 22.05 1.01 12.78
C GLU A 27 22.95 1.64 11.70
N GLU A 28 23.09 1.03 10.52
CA GLU A 28 23.87 1.59 9.41
C GLU A 28 23.19 2.82 8.83
N ILE A 29 21.86 2.76 8.68
CA ILE A 29 21.05 3.88 8.16
C ILE A 29 21.08 5.05 9.15
N VAL A 30 20.91 4.77 10.45
CA VAL A 30 21.01 5.78 11.51
C VAL A 30 22.41 6.38 11.56
N SER A 31 23.46 5.56 11.47
CA SER A 31 24.85 6.04 11.45
C SER A 31 25.14 6.91 10.23
N TYR A 32 24.59 6.55 9.07
CA TYR A 32 24.69 7.35 7.85
C TYR A 32 24.05 8.74 8.03
N ILE A 33 22.84 8.80 8.60
CA ILE A 33 22.14 10.08 8.83
C ILE A 33 22.90 10.91 9.88
N ILE A 34 23.42 10.30 10.94
CA ILE A 34 24.26 10.99 11.94
C ILE A 34 25.52 11.56 11.28
N SER A 35 26.16 10.82 10.36
CA SER A 35 27.35 11.29 9.64
C SER A 35 27.11 12.56 8.81
N LYS A 36 25.85 12.85 8.47
CA LYS A 36 25.44 14.09 7.77
C LYS A 36 25.18 15.27 8.71
N GLY A 37 25.43 15.10 10.01
CA GLY A 37 25.31 16.16 11.01
C GLY A 37 23.93 16.25 11.68
N TYR A 38 23.11 15.21 11.58
CA TYR A 38 21.82 15.15 12.26
C TYR A 38 21.92 14.43 13.61
N GLU A 39 21.08 14.82 14.56
CA GLU A 39 21.01 14.14 15.85
C GLU A 39 20.45 12.73 15.72
N ARG A 40 20.89 11.82 16.59
CA ARG A 40 20.46 10.42 16.61
C ARG A 40 18.94 10.28 16.69
N HIS A 41 18.29 11.05 17.56
CA HIS A 41 16.83 11.01 17.70
C HIS A 41 16.09 11.38 16.41
N TYR A 42 16.61 12.37 15.67
CA TYR A 42 16.07 12.75 14.37
C TYR A 42 16.30 11.65 13.33
N ALA A 43 17.49 11.04 13.31
CA ALA A 43 17.81 9.92 12.41
C ALA A 43 16.87 8.71 12.63
N GLU A 44 16.62 8.34 13.88
CA GLU A 44 15.67 7.29 14.26
C GLU A 44 14.25 7.63 13.79
N THR A 45 13.81 8.88 14.00
CA THR A 45 12.49 9.36 13.56
C THR A 45 12.35 9.31 12.03
N VAL A 46 13.39 9.68 11.27
CA VAL A 46 13.37 9.59 9.80
C VAL A 46 13.25 8.13 9.35
N LEU A 47 14.01 7.22 9.98
CA LEU A 47 13.96 5.80 9.66
C LEU A 47 12.59 5.19 9.97
N ASP A 48 11.98 5.54 11.11
CA ASP A 48 10.66 5.06 11.49
C ASP A 48 9.58 5.54 10.51
N ASN A 49 9.60 6.81 10.10
CA ASN A 49 8.70 7.31 9.07
C ASN A 49 8.86 6.57 7.74
N VAL A 50 10.09 6.28 7.32
CA VAL A 50 10.38 5.51 6.09
C VAL A 50 9.82 4.08 6.19
N LYS A 51 9.94 3.44 7.37
CA LYS A 51 9.38 2.11 7.63
C LYS A 51 7.86 2.12 7.57
N GLU A 52 7.21 3.09 8.22
CA GLU A 52 5.76 3.26 8.19
C GLU A 52 5.24 3.48 6.77
N ASP A 53 5.84 4.41 6.02
CA ASP A 53 5.48 4.68 4.62
C ASP A 53 5.59 3.42 3.73
N THR A 54 6.63 2.61 3.96
CA THR A 54 6.83 1.37 3.20
C THR A 54 5.79 0.31 3.58
N ALA A 55 5.46 0.19 4.87
CA ALA A 55 4.44 -0.71 5.37
C ALA A 55 3.05 -0.33 4.85
N ASP A 56 2.71 0.96 4.85
CA ASP A 56 1.44 1.49 4.34
C ASP A 56 1.28 1.23 2.85
N LYS A 57 2.31 1.50 2.04
CA LYS A 57 2.30 1.18 0.60
C LYS A 57 2.08 -0.32 0.37
N LYS A 58 2.75 -1.18 1.14
CA LYS A 58 2.58 -2.64 1.02
C LYS A 58 1.16 -3.07 1.40
N SER A 59 0.60 -2.49 2.45
CA SER A 59 -0.77 -2.75 2.90
C SER A 59 -1.81 -2.29 1.87
N PHE A 60 -1.58 -1.13 1.25
CA PHE A 60 -2.38 -0.62 0.14
C PHE A 60 -2.38 -1.59 -1.03
N TRP A 61 -1.21 -1.99 -1.54
CA TRP A 61 -1.11 -2.93 -2.66
C TRP A 61 -1.79 -4.26 -2.34
N LYS A 62 -1.58 -4.80 -1.13
CA LYS A 62 -2.25 -6.03 -0.69
C LYS A 62 -3.79 -5.88 -0.75
N THR A 63 -4.32 -4.80 -0.20
CA THR A 63 -5.77 -4.53 -0.19
C THR A 63 -6.32 -4.35 -1.61
N LEU A 64 -5.60 -3.61 -2.46
CA LEU A 64 -5.95 -3.39 -3.85
C LEU A 64 -6.01 -4.72 -4.63
N PHE A 65 -4.98 -5.57 -4.49
CA PHE A 65 -4.95 -6.88 -5.17
C PHE A 65 -6.07 -7.81 -4.69
N TYR A 66 -6.40 -7.83 -3.39
CA TYR A 66 -7.56 -8.58 -2.93
C TYR A 66 -8.85 -8.06 -3.55
N GLY A 67 -9.06 -6.74 -3.57
CA GLY A 67 -10.22 -6.12 -4.19
C GLY A 67 -10.35 -6.47 -5.67
N ILE A 68 -9.26 -6.35 -6.44
CA ILE A 68 -9.21 -6.76 -7.86
C ILE A 68 -9.51 -8.25 -8.00
N GLY A 69 -8.96 -9.11 -7.15
CA GLY A 69 -9.22 -10.55 -7.16
C GLY A 69 -10.70 -10.88 -6.97
N PHE A 70 -11.36 -10.26 -5.98
CA PHE A 70 -12.81 -10.43 -5.77
C PHE A 70 -13.63 -9.93 -6.95
N LEU A 71 -13.26 -8.78 -7.52
CA LEU A 71 -13.94 -8.21 -8.68
C LEU A 71 -13.81 -9.10 -9.92
N LEU A 72 -12.59 -9.58 -10.22
CA LEU A 72 -12.34 -10.49 -11.33
C LEU A 72 -13.03 -11.84 -11.14
N ALA A 73 -13.05 -12.38 -9.91
CA ALA A 73 -13.79 -13.60 -9.60
C ALA A 73 -15.30 -13.42 -9.84
N GLY A 74 -15.88 -12.31 -9.36
CA GLY A 74 -17.28 -11.98 -9.58
C GLY A 74 -17.63 -11.79 -11.07
N LEU A 75 -16.78 -11.11 -11.84
CA LEU A 75 -16.95 -10.94 -13.28
C LEU A 75 -16.78 -12.25 -14.06
N PHE A 76 -15.78 -13.06 -13.72
CA PHE A 76 -15.54 -14.36 -14.33
C PHE A 76 -16.74 -15.27 -14.15
N VAL A 77 -17.28 -15.36 -12.93
CA VAL A 77 -18.43 -16.19 -12.68
C VAL A 77 -19.71 -15.61 -13.30
N THR A 78 -19.87 -14.29 -13.38
CA THR A 78 -21.00 -13.68 -14.08
C THR A 78 -20.96 -13.92 -15.60
N SER A 79 -19.77 -13.90 -16.20
CA SER A 79 -19.58 -14.28 -17.62
C SER A 79 -19.79 -15.77 -17.83
N ALA A 80 -19.28 -16.62 -16.94
CA ALA A 80 -19.50 -18.07 -16.98
C ALA A 80 -20.97 -18.43 -16.69
N SER A 81 -21.66 -17.66 -15.84
CA SER A 81 -23.09 -17.85 -15.54
C SER A 81 -23.94 -17.57 -16.75
N ARG A 82 -23.47 -16.76 -17.72
CA ARG A 82 -24.14 -16.58 -19.01
C ARG A 82 -24.16 -17.87 -19.83
N TYR A 83 -23.16 -18.73 -19.67
CA TYR A 83 -23.12 -20.09 -20.23
C TYR A 83 -23.84 -21.13 -19.34
N PHE A 84 -23.85 -20.93 -18.02
CA PHE A 84 -24.59 -21.76 -17.04
C PHE A 84 -26.05 -21.31 -16.79
N ALA A 85 -26.55 -20.31 -17.53
CA ALA A 85 -27.84 -19.65 -17.31
C ALA A 85 -29.06 -20.57 -17.52
N LEU A 86 -28.85 -21.81 -17.96
CA LEU A 86 -29.89 -22.80 -18.09
C LEU A 86 -30.04 -23.73 -16.86
N SER A 87 -29.13 -23.67 -15.87
CA SER A 87 -29.10 -24.67 -14.78
C SER A 87 -28.89 -24.14 -13.36
N ALA A 88 -28.36 -22.92 -13.15
CA ALA A 88 -27.93 -22.49 -11.80
C ALA A 88 -28.97 -21.70 -10.97
N GLY A 89 -30.09 -21.25 -11.54
CA GLY A 89 -31.15 -20.55 -10.79
C GLY A 89 -30.79 -19.13 -10.31
N ALA A 90 -31.82 -18.33 -10.00
CA ALA A 90 -31.70 -16.89 -9.71
C ALA A 90 -30.85 -16.56 -8.46
N MET A 91 -30.74 -17.49 -7.49
CA MET A 91 -30.03 -17.27 -6.23
C MET A 91 -28.50 -17.19 -6.41
N PHE A 92 -27.94 -18.01 -7.30
CA PHE A 92 -26.49 -17.97 -7.60
C PHE A 92 -26.09 -16.64 -8.25
N TYR A 93 -26.93 -16.11 -9.14
CA TYR A 93 -26.70 -14.82 -9.77
C TYR A 93 -26.57 -13.68 -8.74
N VAL A 94 -27.49 -13.64 -7.75
CA VAL A 94 -27.47 -12.64 -6.67
C VAL A 94 -26.22 -12.75 -5.80
N PHE A 95 -25.78 -13.98 -5.47
CA PHE A 95 -24.58 -14.19 -4.68
C PHE A 95 -23.31 -13.66 -5.37
N PHE A 96 -23.13 -13.94 -6.67
CA PHE A 96 -21.98 -13.44 -7.42
C PHE A 96 -22.01 -11.94 -7.63
N TRP A 97 -23.20 -11.36 -7.81
CA TRP A 97 -23.36 -9.90 -7.81
C TRP A 97 -22.94 -9.29 -6.46
N GLY A 98 -23.32 -9.92 -5.35
CA GLY A 98 -22.86 -9.55 -4.01
C GLY A 98 -21.33 -9.57 -3.88
N LEU A 99 -20.67 -10.54 -4.52
CA LEU A 99 -19.21 -10.67 -4.56
C LEU A 99 -18.55 -9.52 -5.34
N VAL A 100 -19.17 -9.08 -6.45
CA VAL A 100 -18.74 -7.89 -7.21
C VAL A 100 -18.88 -6.62 -6.38
N VAL A 101 -19.99 -6.44 -5.66
CA VAL A 101 -20.21 -5.29 -4.76
C VAL A 101 -19.19 -5.28 -3.63
N ALA A 102 -18.96 -6.43 -3.00
CA ALA A 102 -17.96 -6.56 -1.93
C ALA A 102 -16.55 -6.26 -2.44
N GLY A 103 -16.17 -6.76 -3.62
CA GLY A 103 -14.89 -6.43 -4.25
C GLY A 103 -14.76 -4.93 -4.51
N THR A 104 -15.81 -4.32 -5.07
CA THR A 104 -15.85 -2.87 -5.35
C THR A 104 -15.74 -2.05 -4.06
N SER A 105 -16.44 -2.43 -2.99
CA SER A 105 -16.39 -1.72 -1.71
C SER A 105 -15.03 -1.82 -1.03
N ILE A 106 -14.34 -2.97 -1.12
CA ILE A 106 -12.97 -3.14 -0.63
C ILE A 106 -12.00 -2.24 -1.40
N ILE A 107 -12.12 -2.18 -2.73
CA ILE A 107 -11.29 -1.28 -3.56
C ILE A 107 -11.52 0.18 -3.13
N VAL A 108 -12.78 0.61 -3.07
CA VAL A 108 -13.14 1.99 -2.66
C VAL A 108 -12.61 2.29 -1.25
N ARG A 109 -12.76 1.36 -0.30
CA ARG A 109 -12.24 1.50 1.06
C ARG A 109 -10.71 1.58 1.08
N ALA A 110 -10.01 0.82 0.24
CA ALA A 110 -8.55 0.92 0.09
C ALA A 110 -8.15 2.31 -0.40
N PHE A 111 -8.85 2.85 -1.40
CA PHE A 111 -8.61 4.22 -1.86
C PHE A 111 -8.93 5.27 -0.79
N ILE A 112 -9.97 5.09 0.03
CA ILE A 112 -10.29 6.06 1.10
C ILE A 112 -9.25 6.03 2.22
N ILE A 113 -8.83 4.85 2.68
CA ILE A 113 -7.90 4.71 3.81
C ILE A 113 -6.48 5.17 3.44
N PHE A 114 -6.04 4.86 2.21
CA PHE A 114 -4.65 5.10 1.78
C PHE A 114 -4.49 6.33 0.86
N ARG A 115 -5.55 7.10 0.63
CA ARG A 115 -5.44 8.45 0.04
C ARG A 115 -5.02 9.43 1.14
N LYS A 116 -3.70 9.48 1.40
CA LYS A 116 -3.02 10.64 2.00
C LYS A 116 -2.29 11.39 0.90
#